data_AF-A0A959NQG3-F1
#
_entry.id   AF-A0A959NQG3-F1
#
_cell.length_a   1.000
_cell.length_b   1.000
_cell.length_c   1.000
_cell.angle_alpha   90.00
_cell.angle_beta   90.00
_cell.angle_gamma   90.00
#
_symmetry.space_group_name_H-M   'P 1'
#
loop_
_entity.id
_entity.type
_entity.pdbx_description
1 polymer ?
#
loop_
_entity_poly.entity_id
_entity_poly.type
_entity_poly.pdbx_seq_one_letter_code
_entity_poly.pdbx_strand_id
1 'polypeptide(L)' 'MIWTIELASYLTDAPWPATKEELIEYADRIGSPFEVIENLNELEDDDELYESIEDIWPDYPTDEDFF' A
#
# COMPACT_ATOMS: atom_id res chain seq x y z
N MET A 1 -2.72 -7.71 9.32
CA MET A 1 -2.05 -7.22 8.11
C MET A 1 -0.76 -8.01 7.87
N ILE A 2 -0.57 -8.52 6.66
CA ILE A 2 0.63 -9.27 6.25
C ILE A 2 1.19 -8.61 4.99
N TRP A 3 2.22 -7.77 5.12
CA TRP A 3 2.90 -7.18 3.98
C TRP A 3 4.18 -7.92 3.62
N THR A 4 4.49 -7.91 2.32
CA THR A 4 5.77 -8.38 1.76
C THR A 4 6.20 -7.41 0.66
N ILE A 5 7.46 -7.48 0.24
CA ILE A 5 7.98 -6.63 -0.84
C ILE A 5 7.23 -6.85 -2.14
N GLU A 6 6.85 -8.09 -2.42
CA GLU A 6 6.04 -8.42 -3.59
C GLU A 6 4.68 -7.72 -3.53
N LEU A 7 3.98 -7.78 -2.38
CA LEU A 7 2.68 -7.11 -2.20
C LEU A 7 2.80 -5.58 -2.27
N ALA A 8 3.83 -5.02 -1.64
CA ALA A 8 4.11 -3.58 -1.67
C ALA A 8 4.45 -3.09 -3.08
N SER A 9 5.11 -3.90 -3.90
CA SER A 9 5.47 -3.55 -5.29
C SER A 9 4.27 -3.27 -6.20
N TYR A 10 3.06 -3.71 -5.83
CA TYR A 10 1.85 -3.35 -6.57
C TYR A 10 1.40 -1.90 -6.32
N LEU A 11 1.81 -1.31 -5.19
CA LEU A 11 1.43 0.03 -4.76
C LEU A 11 2.52 1.08 -5.03
N THR A 12 3.68 0.70 -5.59
CA THR A 12 4.76 1.66 -5.90
C THR A 12 4.33 2.74 -6.88
N ASP A 13 3.52 2.38 -7.88
CA ASP A 13 2.99 3.29 -8.89
C ASP A 13 1.56 3.81 -8.55
N ALA A 14 1.11 3.63 -7.31
CA ALA A 14 -0.18 4.14 -6.87
C ALA A 14 -0.20 5.69 -6.89
N PRO A 15 -1.38 6.32 -7.01
CA PRO A 15 -1.51 7.77 -7.20
C PRO A 15 -1.34 8.54 -5.88
N TRP A 16 -0.18 8.42 -5.24
CA TRP A 16 0.13 9.10 -3.99
C TRP A 16 0.15 10.64 -4.14
N PRO A 17 -0.26 11.41 -3.11
CA PRO A 17 -0.93 10.94 -1.89
C PRO A 17 -2.37 10.49 -2.16
N ALA A 18 -2.81 9.43 -1.48
CA ALA A 18 -4.10 8.78 -1.72
C ALA A 18 -4.80 8.34 -0.43
N THR A 19 -6.13 8.33 -0.42
CA THR A 19 -6.91 7.76 0.69
C THR A 19 -6.91 6.23 0.64
N LYS A 20 -7.33 5.60 1.74
CA LYS A 20 -7.58 4.16 1.82
C LYS A 20 -8.46 3.66 0.66
N GLU A 21 -9.60 4.31 0.38
CA GLU A 21 -10.47 3.89 -0.73
C GLU A 21 -9.79 4.03 -2.08
N GLU A 22 -9.08 5.12 -2.33
CA GLU A 22 -8.39 5.34 -3.61
C GLU A 22 -7.33 4.28 -3.88
N LEU A 23 -6.61 3.83 -2.84
CA LEU A 23 -5.64 2.74 -2.95
C LEU A 23 -6.31 1.40 -3.21
N ILE A 24 -7.47 1.12 -2.58
CA ILE A 24 -8.25 -0.09 -2.83
C ILE A 24 -8.76 -0.11 -4.27
N GLU A 25 -9.33 1.00 -4.75
CA GLU A 25 -9.80 1.13 -6.14
C GLU A 25 -8.65 0.99 -7.15
N TYR A 26 -7.50 1.58 -6.85
CA TYR A 26 -6.30 1.44 -7.67
C TYR A 26 -5.87 -0.04 -7.74
N ALA A 27 -5.77 -0.73 -6.60
CA ALA A 27 -5.38 -2.13 -6.51
C ALA A 27 -6.35 -3.05 -7.27
N ASP A 28 -7.67 -2.82 -7.14
CA ASP A 28 -8.68 -3.57 -7.90
C ASP A 28 -8.55 -3.32 -9.42
N ARG A 29 -8.34 -2.07 -9.83
CA ARG A 29 -8.24 -1.68 -11.25
C ARG A 29 -7.04 -2.28 -11.96
N ILE A 30 -5.89 -2.39 -11.28
CA ILE A 30 -4.69 -3.01 -11.87
C ILE A 30 -4.69 -4.54 -11.74
N GLY A 31 -5.66 -5.12 -11.03
CA GLY A 31 -5.77 -6.56 -10.79
C GLY A 31 -4.72 -7.07 -9.80
N SER A 32 -4.44 -6.30 -8.75
CA SER A 32 -3.54 -6.72 -7.67
C SER A 32 -4.02 -8.00 -6.98
N PRO A 33 -3.12 -8.78 -6.36
CA PRO A 33 -3.49 -9.93 -5.54
C PRO A 33 -4.51 -9.56 -4.46
N PHE A 34 -5.38 -10.51 -4.12
CA PHE A 34 -6.42 -10.34 -3.12
C PHE A 34 -5.85 -9.93 -1.75
N GLU A 35 -4.66 -10.43 -1.42
CA GLU A 35 -3.93 -10.09 -0.21
C GLU A 35 -3.60 -8.59 -0.09
N VAL A 36 -3.32 -7.90 -1.21
CA VAL A 36 -3.10 -6.44 -1.22
C VAL A 36 -4.39 -5.73 -0.83
N ILE A 37 -5.51 -6.13 -1.43
CA ILE A 37 -6.82 -5.52 -1.19
C ILE A 37 -7.26 -5.77 0.26
N GLU A 38 -7.11 -6.98 0.79
CA GLU A 38 -7.42 -7.29 2.19
C GLU A 38 -6.57 -6.47 3.15
N ASN A 39 -5.26 -6.36 2.92
CA ASN A 39 -4.39 -5.54 3.76
C ASN A 39 -4.82 -4.07 3.74
N LEU A 40 -5.13 -3.51 2.56
CA LEU A 40 -5.63 -2.14 2.47
C LEU A 40 -6.97 -1.96 3.19
N ASN A 41 -7.88 -2.94 3.13
CA ASN A 41 -9.15 -2.91 3.87
C ASN A 41 -8.95 -2.96 5.38
N GLU A 42 -7.90 -3.63 5.87
CA GLU A 42 -7.54 -3.69 7.28
C GLU A 42 -6.94 -2.37 7.84
N LEU A 43 -6.58 -1.40 6.98
CA LEU A 43 -6.12 -0.09 7.44
C LEU A 43 -7.19 0.64 8.26
N GLU A 44 -6.76 1.51 9.17
CA GLU A 44 -7.68 2.40 9.88
C GLU A 44 -8.31 3.37 8.88
N ASP A 45 -9.60 3.65 9.06
CA ASP A 45 -10.37 4.56 8.21
C ASP A 45 -10.41 5.92 8.93
N ASP A 46 -9.34 6.68 8.79
CA ASP A 46 -9.07 7.93 9.52
C ASP A 46 -9.23 9.19 8.65
N ASP A 47 -9.72 9.05 7.41
CA ASP A 47 -9.74 10.10 6.38
C ASP A 47 -8.33 10.71 6.12
N GLU A 48 -7.25 10.09 6.60
CA GLU A 48 -5.88 10.58 6.38
C GLU A 48 -5.39 10.14 5.00
N LEU A 49 -4.58 11.02 4.40
CA LEU A 49 -3.91 10.73 3.14
C LEU A 49 -2.59 10.03 3.45
N TYR A 50 -2.38 8.88 2.81
CA TYR A 50 -1.09 8.22 2.80
C TYR A 50 -0.21 8.86 1.72
N GLU A 51 1.01 9.24 2.05
CA GLU A 51 1.98 9.84 1.11
C GLU A 51 2.81 8.77 0.40
N SER A 52 2.97 7.59 1.01
CA SER A 52 3.68 6.45 0.42
C SER A 52 3.35 5.11 1.09
N ILE A 53 3.92 4.03 0.55
CA ILE A 53 3.84 2.69 1.16
C ILE A 53 4.48 2.61 2.56
N GLU A 54 5.42 3.51 2.89
CA GLU A 54 6.06 3.57 4.21
C GLU A 54 5.08 4.03 5.30
N ASP A 55 4.07 4.84 4.95
CA ASP A 55 3.03 5.27 5.89
C ASP A 55 2.06 4.12 6.23
N ILE A 56 1.86 3.20 5.27
CA ILE A 56 1.01 2.02 5.41
C ILE A 56 1.76 0.87 6.07
N TRP A 57 3.04 0.70 5.71
CA TRP A 57 3.90 -0.34 6.23
C TRP A 57 5.23 0.26 6.71
N PRO A 58 5.33 0.61 8.01
CA PRO A 58 6.53 1.24 8.57
C PRO A 58 7.80 0.38 8.54
N ASP A 59 7.66 -0.94 8.41
CA ASP A 59 8.78 -1.88 8.25
C ASP A 59 9.11 -2.16 6.78
N TYR A 60 8.58 -1.38 5.84
CA TYR A 60 8.96 -1.49 4.43
C TYR A 60 10.48 -1.22 4.30
N PRO A 61 11.27 -2.20 3.83
CA PRO A 61 12.70 -2.00 3.68
C PRO A 61 12.94 -0.96 2.60
N THR A 62 13.73 0.02 2.96
CA THR A 62 14.05 1.14 2.09
C THR A 62 15.24 0.77 1.21
N ASP A 63 15.43 1.45 0.07
CA ASP A 63 16.61 1.24 -0.77
C ASP A 63 17.93 1.46 0.02
N GLU A 64 17.90 2.21 1.14
CA GLU A 64 19.05 2.39 2.04
C GLU A 64 19.48 1.10 2.77
N ASP A 65 18.61 0.09 2.88
CA ASP A 65 18.93 -1.22 3.49
C ASP A 65 19.69 -2.17 2.54
N PHE A 66 19.84 -1.81 1.27
CA PHE A 66 20.49 -2.63 0.24
C PHE A 66 21.92 -2.17 -0.15
N PHE A 67 22.47 -1.12 0.48
CA PHE A 67 23.81 -0.56 0.20
C PHE A 67 24.93 -1.00 1.16
#